data_AF-A0A8J2PHS8-F1
#
_entry.id   AF-A0A8J2PHS8-F1
#
_cell.length_a   1.000
_cell.length_b   1.000
_cell.length_c   1.000
_cell.angle_alpha   90.00
_cell.angle_beta   90.00
_cell.angle_gamma   90.00
#
_symmetry.space_group_name_H-M   'P 1'
#
loop_
_entity.id
_entity.type
_entity.pdbx_description
1 polymer ?
#
loop_
_entity_poly.entity_id
_entity_poly.type
_entity_poly.pdbx_seq_one_letter_code
_entity_poly.pdbx_strand_id
1 'polypeptide(L)' 'VLEAYGQTESIGLVSLTLPNETKGGHVGPPILGVAVKLVDVPEMNYYSKNDQGEVCIKSAGMFKG' A
#
# COMPACT_ATOMS: atom_id res chain seq x y z
N VAL A 1 -2.89 -8.14 16.68
CA VAL A 1 -1.65 -7.67 16.00
C VAL A 1 -2.08 -6.51 15.11
N LEU A 2 -1.29 -5.44 15.02
CA LEU A 2 -1.50 -4.40 14.01
C LEU A 2 -0.54 -4.70 12.84
N GLU A 3 -1.09 -4.87 11.64
CA GLU A 3 -0.30 -5.10 10.43
C GLU A 3 -0.17 -3.79 9.66
N ALA A 4 1.02 -3.52 9.13
CA ALA A 4 1.33 -2.27 8.45
C ALA A 4 2.25 -2.52 7.26
N TYR A 5 2.12 -1.69 6.23
CA TYR A 5 3.01 -1.67 5.08
C TYR A 5 3.61 -0.28 4.90
N GLY A 6 4.86 -0.25 4.46
CA GLY A 6 5.64 0.97 4.31
C GLY A 6 7.04 0.71 3.80
N GLN A 7 7.71 1.77 3.37
CA GLN A 7 9.08 1.77 2.86
C GLN A 7 9.86 2.95 3.45
N THR A 8 11.19 2.89 3.43
CA THR A 8 12.05 4.02 3.85
C THR A 8 11.78 5.27 3.01
N GLU A 9 11.56 5.08 1.72
CA GLU A 9 11.32 6.09 0.69
C GLU A 9 9.91 6.71 0.79
N SER A 10 8.98 6.06 1.50
CA SER A 10 7.65 6.57 1.78
C SER A 10 7.50 7.21 3.17
N ILE A 11 8.63 7.55 3.82
CA ILE A 11 8.67 8.06 5.20
C ILE A 11 8.04 7.04 6.18
N GLY A 12 8.24 5.75 5.89
CA GLY A 12 7.66 4.66 6.67
C GLY A 12 6.25 4.35 6.19
N LEU A 13 5.24 4.70 7.00
CA LEU A 13 3.90 4.11 6.95
C LEU A 13 3.08 4.51 5.71
N VAL A 14 2.49 3.53 5.04
CA VAL A 14 1.60 3.68 3.86
C VAL A 14 0.19 3.20 4.18
N SER A 15 0.08 2.04 4.85
CA SER A 15 -1.20 1.46 5.28
C SER A 15 -1.09 0.84 6.67
N LEU A 16 -2.19 0.79 7.40
CA LEU A 16 -2.29 0.23 8.75
C LEU A 16 -3.67 -0.40 8.98
N THR A 17 -3.72 -1.59 9.57
CA THR A 17 -4.98 -2.23 10.00
C THR A 17 -5.73 -1.39 11.03
N LEU A 18 -7.06 -1.46 11.04
CA LEU A 18 -7.85 -0.65 11.96
C LEU A 18 -7.75 -1.15 13.40
N PRO A 19 -7.81 -0.27 14.41
CA PRO A 19 -7.94 -0.69 15.80
C PRO A 19 -9.18 -1.57 15.97
N ASN A 20 -9.01 -2.75 16.58
CA ASN A 20 -10.03 -3.78 16.79
C ASN A 20 -10.38 -4.64 15.55
N GLU A 21 -9.68 -4.48 14.43
CA GLU A 21 -9.77 -5.44 13.34
C GLU A 21 -9.02 -6.72 13.73
N THR A 22 -9.74 -7.85 13.70
CA THR A 22 -9.18 -9.16 14.11
C THR A 22 -8.85 -10.07 12.94
N LYS A 23 -9.21 -9.67 11.71
CA LYS A 23 -8.86 -10.39 10.49
C LYS A 23 -7.42 -10.06 10.14
N GLY A 24 -6.59 -11.09 9.95
CA GLY A 24 -5.21 -10.94 9.49
C GLY A 24 -5.05 -11.24 8.01
N GLY A 25 -3.84 -11.06 7.49
CA GLY A 25 -3.49 -11.31 6.09
C GLY A 25 -3.68 -10.08 5.20
N HIS A 26 -3.80 -8.89 5.79
CA HIS A 26 -3.83 -7.62 5.07
C HIS A 26 -3.23 -6.51 5.92
N VAL A 27 -2.67 -5.50 5.25
CA VAL A 27 -1.99 -4.38 5.91
C VAL A 27 -2.90 -3.16 6.14
N GLY A 28 -4.21 -3.36 5.99
CA GLY A 28 -5.24 -2.34 6.18
C GLY A 28 -5.34 -1.32 5.04
N PRO A 29 -6.21 -0.31 5.20
CA PRO A 29 -6.38 0.76 4.21
C PRO A 29 -5.18 1.72 4.18
N PRO A 30 -5.03 2.50 3.09
CA PRO A 30 -4.09 3.63 3.07
C PRO A 30 -4.36 4.60 4.22
N ILE A 31 -3.28 5.14 4.81
CA ILE A 31 -3.40 6.17 5.84
C ILE A 31 -3.82 7.52 5.23
N LEU A 32 -4.22 8.47 6.10
CA LEU A 32 -4.59 9.82 5.67
C LEU A 32 -3.48 10.49 4.87
N GLY A 33 -3.84 11.11 3.75
CA GLY A 33 -2.90 11.83 2.87
C GLY A 33 -2.09 10.94 1.93
N VAL A 34 -2.31 9.62 1.94
CA VAL A 34 -1.66 8.66 1.05
C VAL A 34 -2.67 8.12 0.04
N ALA A 35 -2.30 8.14 -1.24
CA ALA A 35 -3.03 7.48 -2.31
C ALA A 35 -2.24 6.25 -2.78
N VAL A 36 -2.94 5.13 -2.98
CA VAL A 36 -2.37 3.87 -3.47
C VAL A 36 -3.11 3.46 -4.74
N LYS A 37 -2.39 2.95 -5.73
CA LYS A 37 -2.94 2.38 -6.97
C LYS A 37 -2.16 1.12 -7.35
N LEU A 38 -2.87 0.13 -7.90
CA LEU A 38 -2.25 -0.99 -8.60
C LEU A 38 -2.00 -0.63 -10.06
N VAL A 39 -0.76 -0.83 -10.52
CA VAL A 39 -0.36 -0.69 -11.92
C VAL A 39 -0.16 -2.08 -12.52
N ASP A 40 -0.68 -2.30 -13.72
CA ASP A 40 -0.53 -3.57 -14.43
C ASP A 40 0.96 -3.86 -14.69
N VAL A 41 1.34 -5.13 -14.54
CA VAL A 41 2.68 -5.64 -14.89
C VAL A 41 2.52 -6.83 -15.84
N PRO A 42 2.34 -6.57 -17.15
CA PRO A 42 2.05 -7.61 -18.13
C PRO A 42 3.11 -8.71 -18.20
N GLU A 43 4.38 -8.39 -17.96
CA GLU A 43 5.51 -9.32 -17.99
C GLU A 43 5.39 -10.42 -16.92
N MET A 44 4.70 -10.13 -15.82
CA MET A 44 4.42 -11.07 -14.73
C MET A 44 2.98 -11.61 -14.75
N ASN A 45 2.18 -11.25 -15.76
CA ASN A 45 0.74 -11.53 -15.83
C ASN A 45 -0.08 -10.98 -14.64
N TYR A 46 0.35 -9.86 -14.05
CA TYR A 46 -0.41 -9.16 -13.02
C TYR A 46 -1.21 -8.00 -13.62
N TYR A 47 -2.52 -7.97 -13.33
CA TYR A 47 -3.45 -6.99 -13.86
C TYR A 47 -4.34 -6.44 -12.76
N SER A 48 -4.45 -5.11 -12.70
CA SER A 48 -5.20 -4.36 -11.68
C SER A 48 -6.68 -4.72 -11.66
N LYS A 49 -7.26 -5.10 -12.80
CA LYS A 49 -8.64 -5.62 -12.90
C LYS A 49 -8.87 -6.93 -12.14
N ASN A 50 -7.80 -7.64 -11.79
CA ASN A 50 -7.82 -8.87 -11.00
C ASN A 50 -7.32 -8.62 -9.56
N ASP A 51 -7.30 -7.37 -9.10
CA ASP A 51 -6.77 -6.94 -7.80
C ASP A 51 -5.28 -7.32 -7.59
N GLN A 52 -4.50 -7.32 -8.68
CA GLN A 52 -3.07 -7.64 -8.69
C GLN A 52 -2.28 -6.60 -9.48
N GLY A 53 -1.03 -6.32 -9.09
CA GLY A 53 -0.19 -5.36 -9.81
C GLY A 53 0.93 -4.82 -8.95
N GLU A 54 1.69 -3.89 -9.50
CA GLU A 54 2.65 -3.10 -8.76
C GLU A 54 1.92 -2.08 -7.87
N VAL A 55 2.31 -2.02 -6.59
CA VAL A 55 1.78 -1.03 -5.65
C VAL A 55 2.49 0.29 -5.87
N CYS A 56 1.79 1.28 -6.42
CA CYS A 56 2.28 2.65 -6.57
C CYS A 56 1.66 3.57 -5.54
N ILE A 57 2.49 4.40 -4.90
CA ILE A 57 2.10 5.26 -3.79
C ILE A 57 2.34 6.73 -4.17
N LYS A 58 1.39 7.60 -3.80
CA LYS A 58 1.54 9.05 -3.91
C LYS A 58 1.17 9.71 -2.58
N SER A 59 2.07 10.54 -2.08
CA SER A 59 1.87 11.35 -0.87
C SER A 59 2.72 12.62 -0.97
N ALA A 60 2.29 13.69 -0.28
CA ALA A 60 3.10 14.90 -0.15
C ALA A 60 4.36 14.66 0.70
N GLY A 61 4.34 13.65 1.57
CA GLY A 61 5.48 13.21 2.36
C GLY A 61 6.31 12.14 1.68
N MET A 62 6.42 12.09 0.36
CA MET A 62 7.35 11.13 -0.28
C MET A 62 8.79 11.63 -0.19
N PHE A 63 9.76 10.73 -0.03
CA PHE A 63 11.17 11.07 -0.11
C PHE A 63 11.51 11.67 -1.49
N LYS A 64 12.46 12.61 -1.54
CA LYS A 64 12.78 13.36 -2.76
C LYS A 64 14.01 12.84 -3.53
N GLY A 65 14.71 11.82 -3.03
CA GLY A 65 15.96 11.31 -3.61
C GLY A 65 17.18 11.70 -2.79
#